data_AF-A0A0C3E353-F1
#
_entry.id   AF-A0A0C3E353-F1
#
_cell.length_a   1.000
_cell.length_b   1.000
_cell.length_c   1.000
_cell.angle_alpha   90.00
_cell.angle_beta   90.00
_cell.angle_gamma   90.00
#
_symmetry.space_group_name_H-M   'P 1'
#
loop_
_entity.id
_entity.type
_entity.pdbx_description
1 polymer ?
#
loop_
_entity_poly.entity_id
_entity_poly.type
_entity_poly.pdbx_seq_one_letter_code
_entity_poly.pdbx_strand_id
1 'polypeptide(L)'
;MPKDRRSRLAGHQPSVKLAKRHFAAQVALPEKVEIGAAEEASGQEILESLAKLPPSVNKKEKQQRKHEALIDRLRSTQSPYSGVQRRRFNRKMREQVGSGMADIGAAISSLEEKEEPSEPAREPNDSQAKIQTKTRQIGKGKGNPLTKEQRRRVLETERLRHPLILADPQFSGNPFEAIRIHAQNTLEKHVP
;
A
#
# COMPACT_ATOMS: atom_id res chain seq x y z
N MET A 1 -1.24 46.69 -24.66
CA MET A 1 -0.25 46.32 -23.61
C MET A 1 -0.64 44.98 -22.99
N PRO A 2 0.26 43.99 -22.89
CA PRO A 2 -0.06 42.69 -22.33
C PRO A 2 -0.11 42.78 -20.79
N LYS A 3 -1.14 42.21 -20.17
CA LYS A 3 -1.29 42.21 -18.71
C LYS A 3 -0.44 41.10 -18.10
N ASP A 4 0.50 41.48 -17.23
CA ASP A 4 1.33 40.56 -16.46
C ASP A 4 0.48 39.65 -15.56
N ARG A 5 0.63 38.34 -15.76
CA ARG A 5 -0.01 37.33 -14.91
C ARG A 5 0.84 37.14 -13.66
N ARG A 6 0.37 37.64 -12.52
CA ARG A 6 0.94 37.34 -11.19
C ARG A 6 0.97 35.82 -10.96
N SER A 7 2.17 35.24 -10.94
CA SER A 7 2.37 33.85 -10.51
C SER A 7 2.17 33.77 -8.98
N ARG A 8 1.23 32.93 -8.55
CA ARG A 8 1.01 32.63 -7.14
C ARG A 8 2.14 31.73 -6.65
N LEU A 9 3.19 32.32 -6.10
CA LEU A 9 4.18 31.62 -5.27
C LEU A 9 3.62 31.45 -3.86
N ALA A 10 2.64 30.54 -3.71
CA ALA A 10 2.13 30.12 -2.42
C ALA A 10 2.23 28.59 -2.34
N GLY A 11 3.36 28.13 -1.83
CA GLY A 11 3.63 26.71 -1.58
C GLY A 11 5.09 26.51 -1.21
N HIS A 12 5.34 25.95 -0.03
CA HIS A 12 6.66 25.72 0.57
C HIS A 12 7.72 25.22 -0.41
N GLN A 13 8.98 25.61 -0.15
CA GLN A 13 10.17 25.08 -0.82
C GLN A 13 10.11 23.54 -0.85
N PRO A 14 10.25 22.90 -2.02
CA PRO A 14 10.28 21.44 -2.09
C PRO A 14 11.49 20.93 -1.31
N SER A 15 11.30 19.89 -0.50
CA SER A 15 12.40 19.26 0.24
C SER A 15 13.53 18.85 -0.72
N VAL A 16 14.78 19.04 -0.27
CA VAL A 16 15.99 18.71 -1.03
C VAL A 16 15.90 17.25 -1.48
N LYS A 17 15.82 17.04 -2.80
CA LYS A 17 15.79 15.71 -3.39
C LYS A 17 17.19 15.13 -3.32
N LEU A 18 17.42 14.23 -2.37
CA LEU A 18 18.63 13.42 -2.32
C LEU A 18 18.78 12.65 -3.64
N ALA A 19 20.01 12.57 -4.15
CA ALA A 19 20.32 11.81 -5.34
C ALA A 19 19.84 10.36 -5.16
N LYS A 20 19.03 9.89 -6.12
CA LYS A 20 18.54 8.51 -6.10
C LYS A 20 19.75 7.59 -6.26
N ARG A 21 20.10 6.87 -5.20
CA ARG A 21 21.05 5.76 -5.30
C ARG A 21 20.47 4.76 -6.29
N HIS A 22 21.14 4.58 -7.42
CA HIS A 22 20.85 3.51 -8.35
C HIS A 22 21.31 2.21 -7.70
N PHE A 23 20.39 1.48 -7.07
CA PHE A 23 20.68 0.10 -6.67
C PHE A 23 20.84 -0.73 -7.94
N ALA A 24 21.91 -1.52 -8.00
CA ALA A 24 22.18 -2.47 -9.08
C ALA A 24 21.26 -3.70 -9.07
N ALA A 25 20.17 -3.67 -8.30
CA ALA A 25 19.15 -4.70 -8.34
C ALA A 25 18.17 -4.36 -9.47
N GLN A 26 18.39 -4.96 -10.63
CA GLN A 26 17.45 -4.91 -11.74
C GLN A 26 16.11 -5.51 -11.28
N VAL A 27 15.01 -4.89 -11.71
CA VAL A 27 13.63 -5.38 -11.55
C VAL A 27 13.45 -6.58 -12.50
N ALA A 28 14.16 -7.67 -12.22
CA ALA A 28 13.89 -8.99 -12.75
C ALA A 28 13.24 -9.80 -11.64
N LEU A 29 12.36 -10.73 -12.01
CA LEU A 29 11.59 -11.57 -11.11
C LEU A 29 12.47 -12.15 -9.98
N PRO A 30 11.92 -12.37 -8.76
CA PRO A 30 12.64 -13.15 -7.77
C PRO A 30 12.80 -14.57 -8.33
N GLU A 31 13.95 -14.86 -8.91
CA GLU A 31 14.38 -16.24 -9.13
C GLU A 31 14.35 -16.93 -7.77
N LYS A 32 13.59 -18.02 -7.67
CA LYS A 32 13.69 -18.93 -6.54
C LYS A 32 15.10 -19.51 -6.58
N VAL A 33 16.00 -18.93 -5.80
CA VAL A 33 17.32 -19.49 -5.58
C VAL A 33 17.15 -20.61 -4.56
N GLU A 34 17.28 -21.85 -5.03
CA GLU A 34 17.34 -23.03 -4.16
C GLU A 34 18.70 -23.01 -3.44
N ILE A 35 18.65 -22.79 -2.13
CA ILE A 35 19.83 -22.73 -1.27
C ILE A 35 20.42 -24.15 -1.22
N GLY A 36 21.58 -24.36 -1.84
CA GLY A 36 22.29 -25.65 -1.90
C GLY A 36 22.53 -26.21 -3.32
N ALA A 37 21.88 -25.66 -4.35
CA ALA A 37 22.03 -26.17 -5.73
C ALA A 37 23.44 -25.97 -6.35
N ALA A 38 24.29 -25.17 -5.72
CA ALA A 38 25.62 -24.82 -6.21
C ALA A 38 26.77 -25.40 -5.35
N GLU A 39 26.50 -26.34 -4.44
CA GLU A 39 27.54 -26.95 -3.59
C GLU A 39 28.50 -27.86 -4.38
N GLU A 40 28.07 -28.42 -5.51
CA GLU A 40 28.90 -29.27 -6.38
C GLU A 40 29.46 -28.53 -7.62
N ALA A 41 29.06 -27.28 -7.85
CA ALA A 41 29.51 -26.52 -9.02
C ALA A 41 30.96 -26.07 -8.83
N SER A 42 31.83 -26.43 -9.77
CA SER A 42 33.22 -25.97 -9.80
C SER A 42 33.25 -24.44 -9.85
N GLY A 43 34.15 -23.81 -9.11
CA GLY A 43 34.28 -22.34 -9.10
C GLY A 43 34.47 -21.73 -10.50
N GLN A 44 34.95 -22.52 -11.47
CA GLN A 44 35.04 -22.12 -12.88
C GLN A 44 33.67 -22.03 -13.56
N GLU A 45 32.73 -22.95 -13.29
CA GLU A 45 31.37 -22.92 -13.85
C GLU A 45 30.57 -21.72 -13.33
N ILE A 46 30.79 -21.36 -12.05
CA ILE A 46 30.20 -20.16 -11.44
C ILE A 46 30.75 -18.89 -12.10
N LEU A 47 32.05 -18.84 -12.37
CA LEU A 47 32.67 -17.70 -13.08
C LEU A 47 32.22 -17.62 -14.55
N GLU A 48 32.04 -18.76 -15.23
CA GLU A 48 31.54 -18.80 -16.61
C GLU A 48 30.07 -18.41 -16.73
N SER A 49 29.23 -18.79 -15.76
CA SER A 49 27.84 -18.35 -15.70
C SER A 49 27.69 -16.84 -15.46
N LEU A 50 28.57 -16.25 -14.65
CA LEU A 50 28.65 -14.80 -14.45
C LEU A 50 29.22 -14.07 -15.67
N ALA A 51 30.12 -14.71 -16.42
CA ALA A 51 30.66 -14.16 -17.67
C ALA A 51 29.61 -14.09 -18.80
N LYS A 52 28.54 -14.91 -18.74
CA LYS A 52 27.33 -14.78 -19.57
C LYS A 52 26.45 -13.60 -19.09
N LEU A 53 27.04 -12.42 -18.97
CA LEU A 53 26.27 -11.18 -18.82
C LEU A 53 25.38 -11.01 -20.07
N PRO A 54 24.12 -10.59 -19.91
CA PRO A 54 23.26 -10.33 -21.05
C PRO A 54 23.94 -9.29 -21.96
N PRO A 55 23.85 -9.45 -23.29
CA PRO A 55 24.50 -8.55 -24.22
C PRO A 55 24.09 -7.12 -23.87
N SER A 56 25.08 -6.24 -23.75
CA SER A 56 24.83 -4.82 -23.49
C SER A 56 24.01 -4.27 -24.65
N VAL A 57 22.71 -4.13 -24.44
CA VAL A 57 21.78 -3.65 -25.47
C VAL A 57 22.24 -2.30 -25.97
N ASN A 58 22.45 -2.22 -27.28
CA ASN A 58 22.82 -0.96 -27.92
C ASN A 58 21.75 0.10 -27.65
N LYS A 59 22.14 1.37 -27.55
CA LYS A 59 21.22 2.47 -27.26
C LYS A 59 20.02 2.50 -28.23
N LYS A 60 20.25 2.14 -29.50
CA LYS A 60 19.22 2.00 -30.54
C LYS A 60 18.21 0.91 -30.22
N GLU A 61 18.66 -0.28 -29.85
CA GLU A 61 17.81 -1.41 -29.50
C GLU A 61 16.98 -1.11 -28.25
N LYS A 62 17.59 -0.46 -27.24
CA LYS A 62 16.88 -0.01 -26.05
C LYS A 62 15.79 1.02 -26.38
N GLN A 63 16.03 1.89 -27.36
CA GLN A 63 15.03 2.86 -27.81
C GLN A 63 13.89 2.19 -28.58
N GLN A 64 14.19 1.20 -29.42
CA GLN A 64 13.19 0.40 -30.13
C GLN A 64 12.31 -0.38 -29.16
N ARG A 65 12.90 -1.10 -28.19
CA ARG A 65 12.13 -1.80 -27.14
C ARG A 65 11.21 -0.87 -26.35
N LYS A 66 11.67 0.36 -26.06
CA LYS A 66 10.81 1.37 -25.40
C LYS A 66 9.67 1.83 -26.29
N HIS A 67 9.93 2.02 -27.58
CA HIS A 67 8.95 2.44 -28.56
C HIS A 67 7.88 1.36 -28.76
N GLU A 68 8.28 0.10 -28.91
CA GLU A 68 7.38 -1.06 -29.02
C GLU A 68 6.52 -1.21 -27.76
N ALA A 69 7.14 -1.17 -26.56
CA ALA A 69 6.40 -1.23 -25.30
C ALA A 69 5.38 -0.09 -25.13
N LEU A 70 5.69 1.11 -25.67
CA LEU A 70 4.75 2.22 -25.69
C LEU A 70 3.56 1.94 -26.61
N ILE A 71 3.82 1.42 -27.82
CA ILE A 71 2.78 1.05 -28.79
C ILE A 71 1.87 -0.04 -28.21
N ASP A 72 2.44 -1.07 -27.59
CA ASP A 72 1.66 -2.15 -26.96
C ASP A 72 0.82 -1.63 -25.80
N ARG A 73 1.36 -0.68 -25.02
CA ARG A 73 0.58 0.01 -24.00
C ARG A 73 -0.56 0.82 -24.61
N LEU A 74 -0.33 1.55 -25.70
CA LEU A 74 -1.39 2.31 -26.35
C LEU A 74 -2.48 1.39 -26.92
N ARG A 75 -2.08 0.29 -27.58
CA ARG A 75 -2.99 -0.75 -28.09
C ARG A 75 -3.81 -1.41 -26.99
N SER A 76 -3.18 -1.79 -25.87
CA SER A 76 -3.87 -2.39 -24.71
C SER A 76 -4.75 -1.40 -23.93
N THR A 77 -4.40 -0.11 -23.92
CA THR A 77 -5.22 0.94 -23.30
C THR A 77 -6.38 1.43 -24.18
N GLN A 78 -6.45 0.97 -25.43
CA GLN A 78 -7.56 1.19 -26.35
C GLN A 78 -8.76 0.32 -25.93
N SER A 79 -9.25 0.54 -24.70
CA SER A 79 -10.55 0.05 -24.30
C SER A 79 -11.61 0.82 -25.10
N PRO A 80 -12.62 0.16 -25.69
CA PRO A 80 -13.68 0.82 -26.45
C PRO A 80 -14.55 1.76 -25.60
N TYR A 81 -14.33 1.79 -24.28
CA TYR A 81 -15.10 2.58 -23.34
C TYR A 81 -14.31 3.78 -22.83
N SER A 82 -14.97 4.92 -22.79
CA SER A 82 -14.45 6.14 -22.16
C SER A 82 -14.06 5.90 -20.70
N GLY A 83 -13.09 6.67 -20.18
CA GLY A 83 -12.63 6.52 -18.78
C GLY A 83 -13.76 6.65 -17.74
N VAL A 84 -14.83 7.37 -18.06
CA VAL A 84 -16.04 7.49 -17.24
C VAL A 84 -16.86 6.20 -17.24
N GLN A 85 -17.07 5.58 -18.41
CA GLN A 85 -17.76 4.29 -18.53
C GLN A 85 -17.00 3.19 -17.79
N ARG A 86 -15.66 3.15 -17.88
CA ARG A 86 -14.84 2.18 -17.15
C ARG A 86 -14.96 2.35 -15.63
N ARG A 87 -15.02 3.59 -15.13
CA ARG A 87 -15.28 3.86 -13.70
C ARG A 87 -16.67 3.39 -13.28
N ARG A 88 -17.70 3.64 -14.10
CA ARG A 88 -19.07 3.17 -13.84
C ARG A 88 -19.17 1.65 -13.86
N PHE A 89 -18.51 0.98 -14.81
CA PHE A 89 -18.45 -0.47 -14.89
C PHE A 89 -17.73 -1.07 -13.68
N ASN A 90 -16.56 -0.56 -13.30
CA ASN A 90 -15.84 -1.03 -12.12
C ASN A 90 -16.61 -0.77 -10.81
N ARG A 91 -17.38 0.33 -10.74
CA ARG A 91 -18.26 0.62 -9.61
C ARG A 91 -19.40 -0.40 -9.55
N LYS A 92 -20.09 -0.66 -10.66
CA LYS A 92 -21.14 -1.69 -10.75
C LYS A 92 -20.61 -3.08 -10.40
N MET A 93 -19.45 -3.48 -10.93
CA MET A 93 -18.84 -4.78 -10.62
C MET A 93 -18.47 -4.90 -9.14
N ARG A 94 -17.97 -3.80 -8.51
CA ARG A 94 -17.68 -3.79 -7.07
C ARG A 94 -18.93 -3.79 -6.21
N GLU A 95 -19.98 -3.10 -6.64
CA GLU A 95 -21.30 -3.13 -6.00
C GLU A 95 -21.92 -4.54 -6.12
N GLN A 96 -21.78 -5.20 -7.26
CA GLN A 96 -22.20 -6.59 -7.44
C GLN A 96 -21.40 -7.56 -6.56
N VAL A 97 -20.07 -7.43 -6.49
CA VAL A 97 -19.25 -8.34 -5.66
C VAL A 97 -19.35 -8.02 -4.15
N GLY A 98 -19.56 -6.76 -3.77
CA GLY A 98 -19.63 -6.34 -2.37
C GLY A 98 -21.03 -6.26 -1.77
N SER A 99 -22.09 -6.24 -2.59
CA SER A 99 -23.49 -6.15 -2.17
C SER A 99 -24.38 -7.24 -2.80
N GLY A 100 -23.88 -8.05 -3.73
CA GLY A 100 -24.64 -9.07 -4.44
C GLY A 100 -24.61 -10.42 -3.74
N MET A 101 -25.24 -10.53 -2.57
CA MET A 101 -25.74 -11.84 -2.11
C MET A 101 -26.98 -12.27 -2.93
N ALA A 102 -27.44 -11.48 -3.90
CA ALA A 102 -28.57 -11.83 -4.77
C ALA A 102 -28.29 -13.09 -5.63
N ASP A 103 -27.07 -13.24 -6.15
CA ASP A 103 -26.68 -14.43 -6.93
C ASP A 103 -26.52 -15.66 -6.03
N ILE A 104 -26.04 -15.45 -4.78
CA ILE A 104 -25.96 -16.49 -3.75
C ILE A 104 -27.38 -16.89 -3.30
N GLY A 105 -28.28 -15.93 -3.10
CA GLY A 105 -29.68 -16.15 -2.75
C GLY A 105 -30.44 -16.89 -3.85
N ALA A 106 -30.20 -16.57 -5.13
CA ALA A 106 -30.76 -17.32 -6.24
C ALA A 106 -30.23 -18.76 -6.30
N ALA A 107 -28.93 -18.97 -6.02
CA ALA A 107 -28.35 -20.31 -5.93
C ALA A 107 -28.86 -21.10 -4.71
N ILE A 108 -29.05 -20.45 -3.56
CA ILE A 108 -29.61 -21.04 -2.35
C ILE A 108 -31.08 -21.39 -2.57
N SER A 109 -31.91 -20.50 -3.11
CA SER A 109 -33.32 -20.81 -3.41
C SER A 109 -33.48 -21.92 -4.46
N SER A 110 -32.51 -22.08 -5.37
CA SER A 110 -32.48 -23.23 -6.30
C SER A 110 -32.07 -24.55 -5.63
N LEU A 111 -31.42 -24.50 -4.47
CA LEU A 111 -31.03 -25.65 -3.64
C LEU A 111 -32.05 -25.95 -2.52
N GLU A 112 -32.73 -24.92 -2.01
CA GLU A 112 -33.66 -24.95 -0.88
C GLU A 112 -35.03 -25.53 -1.26
N GLU A 113 -35.34 -25.64 -2.56
CA GLU A 113 -36.51 -26.39 -3.04
C GLU A 113 -36.34 -27.92 -2.91
N LYS A 114 -35.25 -28.41 -2.29
CA LYS A 114 -34.96 -29.85 -2.23
C LYS A 114 -34.85 -30.52 -0.86
N GLU A 115 -34.67 -29.86 0.29
CA GLU A 115 -34.53 -30.61 1.56
C GLU A 115 -35.11 -29.89 2.80
N GLU A 116 -35.95 -30.64 3.54
CA GLU A 116 -36.53 -30.35 4.87
C GLU A 116 -35.48 -30.43 6.01
N PRO A 117 -35.78 -29.91 7.22
CA PRO A 117 -34.80 -29.26 8.09
C PRO A 117 -34.15 -30.18 9.14
N SER A 118 -32.90 -29.88 9.49
CA SER A 118 -32.30 -30.27 10.78
C SER A 118 -31.40 -29.18 11.35
N GLU A 119 -31.74 -28.73 12.57
CA GLU A 119 -30.92 -27.88 13.45
C GLU A 119 -29.96 -28.73 14.32
N PRO A 120 -29.06 -28.16 15.16
CA PRO A 120 -28.34 -26.88 15.07
C PRO A 120 -26.81 -27.05 15.30
N ALA A 121 -25.98 -26.23 14.64
CA ALA A 121 -24.54 -26.18 14.94
C ALA A 121 -24.08 -24.76 15.32
N ARG A 122 -23.74 -24.66 16.61
CA ARG A 122 -22.94 -23.67 17.36
C ARG A 122 -22.06 -22.68 16.56
N GLU A 123 -22.25 -21.41 16.92
CA GLU A 123 -21.29 -20.30 17.07
C GLU A 123 -20.26 -20.03 15.95
N PRO A 124 -20.38 -18.90 15.21
CA PRO A 124 -19.27 -18.40 14.43
C PRO A 124 -18.29 -17.64 15.33
N ASN A 125 -17.09 -18.19 15.45
CA ASN A 125 -15.90 -17.53 15.97
C ASN A 125 -15.73 -16.12 15.39
N ASP A 126 -15.76 -15.12 16.28
CA ASP A 126 -15.31 -13.76 16.01
C ASP A 126 -13.88 -13.78 15.48
N SER A 127 -13.75 -13.59 14.17
CA SER A 127 -12.47 -13.34 13.51
C SER A 127 -12.07 -11.90 13.80
N GLN A 128 -11.60 -11.67 15.02
CA GLN A 128 -10.86 -10.46 15.36
C GLN A 128 -9.60 -10.42 14.51
N ALA A 129 -9.68 -9.69 13.39
CA ALA A 129 -8.53 -9.26 12.64
C ALA A 129 -7.59 -8.55 13.60
N LYS A 130 -6.53 -9.24 14.02
CA LYS A 130 -5.43 -8.67 14.79
C LYS A 130 -4.80 -7.56 13.95
N ILE A 131 -5.30 -6.33 14.13
CA ILE A 131 -4.63 -5.12 13.66
C ILE A 131 -3.36 -5.04 14.52
N GLN A 132 -2.29 -5.66 14.04
CA GLN A 132 -0.95 -5.48 14.59
C GLN A 132 -0.58 -4.01 14.40
N THR A 133 -0.91 -3.17 15.39
CA THR A 133 -0.33 -1.84 15.51
C THR A 133 1.14 -2.04 15.84
N LYS A 134 1.96 -2.20 14.79
CA LYS A 134 3.41 -2.26 14.91
C LYS A 134 3.85 -1.06 15.75
N THR A 135 4.36 -1.41 16.93
CA THR A 135 5.15 -0.62 17.87
C THR A 135 5.50 0.77 17.34
N ARG A 136 4.96 1.78 18.03
CA ARG A 136 5.25 3.20 17.81
C ARG A 136 6.67 3.53 18.27
N GLN A 137 7.67 2.92 17.65
CA GLN A 137 9.07 3.26 17.84
C GLN A 137 9.31 4.60 17.12
N ILE A 138 9.43 5.68 17.89
CA ILE A 138 9.78 7.01 17.41
C ILE A 138 11.09 6.88 16.61
N GLY A 139 11.07 7.27 15.34
CA GLY A 139 12.24 7.20 14.44
C GLY A 139 12.24 6.07 13.40
N LYS A 140 11.30 5.11 13.45
CA LYS A 140 11.13 4.08 12.39
C LYS A 140 9.82 4.26 11.62
N GLY A 141 9.59 5.46 11.08
CA GLY A 141 8.53 5.67 10.10
C GLY A 141 8.94 5.20 8.70
N LYS A 142 8.02 4.61 7.93
CA LYS A 142 8.21 4.39 6.49
C LYS A 142 8.63 5.74 5.88
N GLY A 143 9.78 5.81 5.20
CA GLY A 143 10.31 7.05 4.59
C GLY A 143 9.40 7.68 3.52
N ASN A 144 8.19 7.16 3.32
CA ASN A 144 7.16 7.71 2.47
C ASN A 144 6.12 8.44 3.32
N PRO A 145 5.81 9.71 2.98
CA PRO A 145 4.77 10.45 3.68
C PRO A 145 3.41 9.76 3.55
N LEU A 146 2.56 9.91 4.56
CA LEU A 146 1.18 9.44 4.55
C LEU A 146 0.44 9.90 3.28
N THR A 147 -0.42 9.05 2.75
CA THR A 147 -1.28 9.42 1.61
C THR A 147 -2.23 10.56 2.01
N LYS A 148 -2.79 11.29 1.03
CA LYS A 148 -3.72 12.40 1.31
C LYS A 148 -4.93 11.95 2.14
N GLU A 149 -5.45 10.77 1.83
CA GLU A 149 -6.58 10.19 2.56
C GLU A 149 -6.22 9.78 3.98
N GLN A 150 -5.03 9.18 4.17
CA GLN A 150 -4.54 8.86 5.51
C GLN A 150 -4.33 10.12 6.35
N ARG A 151 -3.75 11.17 5.77
CA ARG A 151 -3.61 12.46 6.46
C ARG A 151 -4.95 13.04 6.85
N ARG A 152 -5.94 13.00 5.97
CA ARG A 152 -7.29 13.47 6.27
C ARG A 152 -7.89 12.72 7.46
N ARG A 153 -7.82 11.38 7.46
CA ARG A 153 -8.31 10.56 8.57
C ARG A 153 -7.59 10.88 9.88
N VAL A 154 -6.27 11.02 9.85
CA VAL A 154 -5.48 11.40 11.03
C VAL A 154 -5.88 12.78 11.55
N LEU A 155 -6.07 13.77 10.67
CA LEU A 155 -6.53 15.10 11.07
C LEU A 155 -7.94 15.09 11.65
N GLU A 156 -8.85 14.28 11.10
CA GLU A 156 -10.20 14.11 11.63
C GLU A 156 -10.18 13.49 13.04
N THR A 157 -9.34 12.46 13.25
CA THR A 157 -9.18 11.86 14.59
C THR A 157 -8.55 12.82 15.58
N GLU A 158 -7.53 13.58 15.19
CA GLU A 158 -6.88 14.56 16.08
C GLU A 158 -7.82 15.73 16.39
N ARG A 159 -8.66 16.16 15.44
CA ARG A 159 -9.68 17.18 15.69
C ARG A 159 -10.66 16.77 16.79
N LEU A 160 -11.07 15.50 16.82
CA LEU A 160 -11.96 14.97 17.86
C LEU A 160 -11.24 14.81 19.20
N ARG A 161 -9.96 14.42 19.17
CA ARG A 161 -9.15 14.17 20.36
C ARG A 161 -8.75 15.45 21.09
N HIS A 162 -8.39 16.50 20.36
CA HIS A 162 -7.87 17.74 20.92
C HIS A 162 -8.75 18.39 22.00
N PRO A 163 -10.07 18.57 21.83
CA PRO A 163 -10.91 19.16 22.88
C PRO A 163 -10.99 18.29 24.14
N LEU A 164 -10.89 16.97 24.00
CA LEU A 164 -10.90 16.05 25.14
C LEU A 164 -9.63 16.23 25.99
N ILE A 165 -8.46 16.35 25.35
CA ILE A 165 -7.19 16.62 26.04
C ILE A 165 -7.25 17.96 26.78
N LEU A 166 -7.85 18.98 26.17
CA LEU A 166 -7.97 20.30 26.82
C LEU A 166 -8.98 20.32 27.97
N ALA A 167 -9.97 19.43 27.96
CA ALA A 167 -10.95 19.31 29.04
C ALA A 167 -10.36 18.60 30.28
N ASP A 168 -9.24 17.87 30.14
CA ASP A 168 -8.61 17.17 31.25
C ASP A 168 -7.97 18.16 32.25
N PRO A 169 -8.38 18.15 33.53
CA PRO A 169 -7.88 19.11 34.53
C PRO A 169 -6.39 18.93 34.84
N GLN A 170 -5.89 17.69 34.72
CA GLN A 170 -4.47 17.40 34.90
C GLN A 170 -3.62 18.01 33.77
N PHE A 171 -4.16 18.04 32.54
CA PHE A 171 -3.48 18.60 31.38
C PHE A 171 -3.52 20.14 31.40
N SER A 172 -4.63 20.74 31.81
CA SER A 172 -4.76 22.20 31.91
C SER A 172 -3.91 22.82 33.03
N GLY A 173 -3.71 22.09 34.14
CA GLY A 173 -2.82 22.51 35.23
C GLY A 173 -1.34 22.39 34.88
N ASN A 174 -0.87 21.19 34.49
CA ASN A 174 0.53 20.95 34.11
C ASN A 174 0.62 19.93 32.96
N PRO A 175 0.72 20.39 31.70
CA PRO A 175 0.69 19.50 30.54
C PRO A 175 1.91 18.57 30.49
N PHE A 176 3.09 19.04 30.92
CA PHE A 176 4.31 18.25 30.89
C PHE A 176 4.28 17.11 31.90
N GLU A 177 3.73 17.35 33.08
CA GLU A 177 3.56 16.34 34.11
C GLU A 177 2.52 15.29 33.70
N ALA A 178 1.39 15.73 33.15
CA ALA A 178 0.37 14.85 32.60
C ALA A 178 0.94 13.93 31.49
N ILE A 179 1.75 14.49 30.57
CA ILE A 179 2.44 13.70 29.54
C ILE A 179 3.44 12.72 30.16
N ARG A 180 4.21 13.14 31.18
CA ARG A 180 5.18 12.27 31.87
C ARG A 180 4.49 11.09 32.56
N ILE A 181 3.40 11.33 33.28
CA ILE A 181 2.60 10.30 33.95
C ILE A 181 1.98 9.37 32.91
N HIS A 182 1.39 9.92 31.84
CA HIS A 182 0.83 9.11 30.76
C HIS A 182 1.88 8.19 30.14
N ALA A 183 3.08 8.70 29.86
CA ALA A 183 4.18 7.91 29.33
C ALA A 183 4.65 6.83 30.30
N GLN A 184 4.77 7.14 31.60
CA GLN A 184 5.10 6.15 32.63
C GLN A 184 4.08 5.01 32.74
N ASN A 185 2.81 5.31 32.49
CA ASN A 185 1.72 4.34 32.56
C ASN A 185 1.54 3.53 31.26
N THR A 186 1.94 4.09 30.11
CA THR A 186 1.70 3.48 28.78
C THR A 186 2.92 2.84 28.15
N LEU A 187 4.13 3.28 28.48
CA LEU A 187 5.35 2.66 27.96
C LEU A 187 5.59 1.35 28.73
N GLU A 188 5.57 0.24 28.00
CA GLU A 188 6.03 -1.06 28.53
C GLU A 188 7.46 -0.89 29.06
N LYS A 189 7.64 -1.15 30.36
CA LYS A 189 8.96 -1.19 30.97
C LYS A 189 9.67 -2.42 30.42
N HIS A 190 10.53 -2.22 29.42
CA HIS A 190 11.47 -3.25 29.02
C HIS A 190 12.39 -3.54 30.22
N VAL A 191 12.18 -4.70 30.84
CA VAL A 191 13.12 -5.26 31.82
C VAL A 191 14.38 -5.64 31.03
N PRO A 192 15.59 -5.26 31.49
CA PRO A 192 16.85 -5.56 30.81
C PRO A 192 17.14 -7.06 30.73
#